data_AF-A0A0Q8C1Q2-F1
#
_entry.id   AF-A0A0Q8C1Q2-F1
#
_cell.length_a   1.000
_cell.length_b   1.000
_cell.length_c   1.000
_cell.angle_alpha   90.00
_cell.angle_beta   90.00
_cell.angle_gamma   90.00
#
_symmetry.space_group_name_H-M   'P 1'
#
loop_
_entity.id
_entity.type
_entity.pdbx_description
1 polymer ?
#
loop_
_entity_poly.entity_id
_entity_poly.type
_entity_poly.pdbx_seq_one_letter_code
_entity_poly.pdbx_strand_id
1 'polypeptide(L)'
;MRQADPGNNLSNPLDAISDERYFADKAQHDAEVPDTHVLELLERAKQATAFANGLASNPFKGLAVDQLTLIARDESGTFTVNERRAAWQEVRLNEQRVSASSGSAIGRELMISRLFLGHEPAVAEGTLTSSNMAQSSYDFLTRDDRSLLSDMYAYAQEQGADLAYVDMLAYDLGNYRHHDNGRQLLSGNNGYNQEGRRVTFNFKEHDVAAASRILYGSAIDSTRLEQGFLRHVLNPDFGALSNMGSIAFLEQMVLKFSSAGATQALLGREFATYTPISINDNMVVTVAEEVTLTFDEPVLINTDGIWTITEKGKAAGYTMDPATGKPRRAAAPSVDDRQPHSVVDEAVADPLKTRSLVDTLAGTPDQSTPRWRWPGYLLKLMKNPKP
;
A
#
# COMPACT_ATOMS: atom_id res chain seq x y z
N MET A 1 20.61 -71.86 -17.35
CA MET A 1 21.10 -71.62 -18.73
C MET A 1 20.30 -70.46 -19.29
N ARG A 2 21.00 -69.39 -19.67
CA ARG A 2 20.57 -68.13 -20.34
C ARG A 2 19.70 -67.14 -19.56
N GLN A 3 20.38 -66.07 -19.11
CA GLN A 3 19.83 -64.74 -18.81
C GLN A 3 19.13 -64.15 -20.03
N ALA A 4 18.01 -63.47 -19.77
CA ALA A 4 17.31 -62.62 -20.73
C ALA A 4 17.77 -61.17 -20.57
N ASP A 5 17.88 -60.51 -21.72
CA ASP A 5 18.38 -59.17 -22.02
C ASP A 5 17.43 -58.06 -21.52
N PRO A 6 17.89 -57.00 -20.82
CA PRO A 6 17.06 -55.87 -20.42
C PRO A 6 17.26 -54.67 -21.38
N GLY A 7 16.51 -54.64 -22.48
CA GLY A 7 16.57 -53.54 -23.47
C GLY A 7 15.21 -52.89 -23.70
N ASN A 8 14.95 -51.77 -23.01
CA ASN A 8 14.28 -50.54 -23.49
C ASN A 8 13.75 -49.71 -22.30
N ASN A 9 14.63 -48.89 -21.71
CA ASN A 9 14.21 -47.65 -21.08
C ASN A 9 14.50 -46.54 -22.10
N LEU A 10 13.48 -45.87 -22.60
CA LEU A 10 13.62 -44.66 -23.42
C LEU A 10 14.26 -43.58 -22.53
N SER A 11 15.57 -43.38 -22.68
CA SER A 11 16.30 -42.29 -22.04
C SER A 11 15.65 -40.97 -22.43
N ASN A 12 15.27 -40.13 -21.46
CA ASN A 12 14.76 -38.81 -21.75
C ASN A 12 15.92 -37.96 -22.32
N PRO A 13 15.79 -37.35 -23.51
CA PRO A 13 16.88 -36.63 -24.18
C PRO A 13 17.42 -35.44 -23.38
N LEU A 14 16.65 -34.96 -22.39
CA LEU A 14 17.04 -33.90 -21.49
C LEU A 14 17.90 -34.38 -20.30
N ASP A 15 17.92 -35.68 -19.99
CA ASP A 15 18.63 -36.22 -18.83
C ASP A 15 20.15 -35.99 -18.88
N ALA A 16 20.71 -35.93 -20.09
CA ALA A 16 22.13 -35.64 -20.32
C ALA A 16 22.49 -34.16 -20.09
N ILE A 17 21.49 -33.28 -19.98
CA ILE A 17 21.68 -31.82 -19.89
C ILE A 17 20.97 -31.18 -18.69
N SER A 18 20.32 -31.96 -17.80
CA SER A 18 19.41 -31.47 -16.75
C SER A 18 20.03 -31.38 -15.33
N ASP A 19 21.31 -31.02 -15.23
CA ASP A 19 22.05 -30.71 -13.99
C ASP A 19 22.86 -31.87 -13.37
N GLU A 20 22.32 -32.81 -12.59
CA GLU A 20 23.19 -33.74 -11.81
C GLU A 20 24.12 -34.64 -12.64
N ARG A 21 23.63 -35.21 -13.75
CA ARG A 21 24.46 -36.07 -14.63
C ARG A 21 25.41 -35.28 -15.52
N TYR A 22 24.97 -34.11 -15.99
CA TYR A 22 25.78 -33.23 -16.81
C TYR A 22 27.06 -32.79 -16.08
N PHE A 23 26.97 -32.45 -14.80
CA PHE A 23 28.14 -32.00 -14.04
C PHE A 23 29.12 -33.15 -13.73
N ALA A 24 28.66 -34.40 -13.68
CA ALA A 24 29.52 -35.56 -13.49
C ALA A 24 30.46 -35.79 -14.68
N ASP A 25 29.98 -35.56 -15.90
CA ASP A 25 30.73 -35.79 -17.15
C ASP A 25 31.22 -34.49 -17.80
N LYS A 26 31.26 -33.39 -17.03
CA LYS A 26 31.57 -32.04 -17.54
C LYS A 26 32.88 -31.98 -18.33
N ALA A 27 33.94 -32.65 -17.86
CA ALA A 27 35.24 -32.65 -18.54
C ALA A 27 35.19 -33.33 -19.92
N GLN A 28 34.32 -34.34 -20.07
CA GLN A 28 34.08 -34.99 -21.35
C GLN A 28 33.31 -34.06 -22.28
N HIS A 29 32.24 -33.41 -21.78
CA HIS A 29 31.46 -32.45 -22.57
C HIS A 29 32.26 -31.23 -23.01
N ASP A 30 33.15 -30.71 -22.17
CA ASP A 30 34.05 -29.60 -22.51
C ASP A 30 35.07 -29.98 -23.61
N ALA A 31 35.39 -31.26 -23.75
CA ALA A 31 36.30 -31.79 -24.77
C ALA A 31 35.60 -32.18 -26.09
N GLU A 32 34.27 -32.14 -26.14
CA GLU A 32 33.51 -32.44 -27.36
C GLU A 32 33.75 -31.38 -28.44
N VAL A 33 34.07 -31.85 -29.64
CA VAL A 33 34.22 -31.02 -30.85
C VAL A 33 33.30 -31.59 -31.92
N PRO A 34 32.45 -30.79 -32.58
CA PRO A 34 31.60 -31.27 -33.65
C PRO A 34 32.42 -31.87 -34.80
N ASP A 35 31.94 -32.97 -35.38
CA ASP A 35 32.55 -33.58 -36.58
C ASP A 35 32.16 -32.77 -37.82
N THR A 36 32.82 -31.62 -38.01
CA THR A 36 32.56 -30.70 -39.11
C THR A 36 33.78 -29.85 -39.46
N HIS A 37 33.89 -29.48 -40.74
CA HIS A 37 34.89 -28.51 -41.22
C HIS A 37 34.32 -27.09 -41.35
N VAL A 38 33.06 -26.88 -40.95
CA VAL A 38 32.42 -25.57 -41.01
C VAL A 38 32.88 -24.73 -39.81
N LEU A 39 33.68 -23.71 -40.10
CA LEU A 39 34.29 -22.81 -39.10
C LEU A 39 33.26 -22.19 -38.14
N GLU A 40 32.09 -21.78 -38.65
CA GLU A 40 31.03 -21.18 -37.83
C GLU A 40 30.47 -22.14 -36.78
N LEU A 41 30.31 -23.42 -37.13
CA LEU A 41 29.79 -24.44 -36.19
C LEU A 41 30.83 -24.77 -35.11
N LEU A 42 32.12 -24.80 -35.46
CA LEU A 42 33.21 -24.98 -34.52
C LEU A 42 33.31 -23.81 -33.53
N GLU A 43 33.20 -22.57 -34.00
CA GLU A 43 33.20 -21.39 -33.13
C GLU A 43 31.98 -21.33 -32.21
N ARG A 44 30.80 -21.71 -32.72
CA ARG A 44 29.58 -21.79 -31.90
C ARG A 44 29.70 -22.84 -30.79
N ALA A 45 30.25 -24.01 -31.10
CA ALA A 45 30.50 -25.06 -30.11
C ALA A 45 31.53 -24.62 -29.05
N LYS A 46 32.61 -23.94 -29.45
CA LYS A 46 33.56 -23.32 -28.51
C LYS A 46 32.88 -22.28 -27.62
N GLN A 47 32.02 -21.44 -28.19
CA GLN A 47 31.28 -20.45 -27.43
C GLN A 47 30.31 -21.10 -26.44
N ALA A 48 29.64 -22.19 -26.82
CA ALA A 48 28.77 -22.95 -25.91
C ALA A 48 29.56 -23.54 -24.74
N THR A 49 30.74 -24.12 -24.99
CA THR A 49 31.65 -24.61 -23.94
C THR A 49 32.15 -23.46 -23.04
N ALA A 50 32.49 -22.31 -23.61
CA ALA A 50 32.88 -21.14 -22.82
C ALA A 50 31.70 -20.61 -21.98
N PHE A 51 30.48 -20.58 -22.51
CA PHE A 51 29.26 -20.22 -21.78
C PHE A 51 28.97 -21.18 -20.62
N ALA A 52 29.09 -22.49 -20.85
CA ALA A 52 28.96 -23.51 -19.81
C ALA A 52 29.98 -23.36 -18.66
N ASN A 53 31.10 -22.70 -18.94
CA ASN A 53 32.15 -22.36 -17.97
C ASN A 53 32.02 -20.93 -17.41
N GLY A 54 30.98 -20.18 -17.77
CA GLY A 54 30.76 -18.80 -17.32
C GLY A 54 31.70 -17.77 -17.97
N LEU A 55 32.37 -18.12 -19.06
CA LEU A 55 33.38 -17.30 -19.74
C LEU A 55 32.85 -16.57 -20.99
N ALA A 56 31.65 -16.91 -21.46
CA ALA A 56 31.05 -16.32 -22.66
C ALA A 56 29.53 -16.15 -22.52
N SER A 57 28.91 -15.47 -23.49
CA SER A 57 27.45 -15.40 -23.61
C SER A 57 26.87 -16.63 -24.32
N ASN A 58 25.62 -16.98 -24.00
CA ASN A 58 24.91 -18.08 -24.65
C ASN A 58 24.85 -17.88 -26.18
N PRO A 59 25.38 -18.82 -26.99
CA PRO A 59 25.38 -18.70 -28.45
C PRO A 59 23.99 -18.75 -29.09
N PHE A 60 22.96 -19.25 -28.38
CA PHE A 60 21.59 -19.38 -28.89
C PHE A 60 20.66 -18.27 -28.40
N LYS A 61 21.20 -17.24 -27.73
CA LYS A 61 20.42 -16.11 -27.24
C LYS A 61 19.66 -15.43 -28.38
N GLY A 62 18.35 -15.29 -28.21
CA GLY A 62 17.46 -14.64 -29.18
C GLY A 62 16.87 -15.55 -30.27
N LEU A 63 17.17 -16.85 -30.26
CA LEU A 63 16.46 -17.81 -31.12
C LEU A 63 15.01 -18.04 -30.65
N ALA A 64 14.16 -18.49 -31.58
CA ALA A 64 12.78 -18.86 -31.28
C ALA A 64 12.72 -20.11 -30.39
N VAL A 65 11.70 -20.20 -29.51
CA VAL A 65 11.54 -21.32 -28.56
C VAL A 65 11.48 -22.67 -29.26
N ASP A 66 10.84 -22.76 -30.43
CA ASP A 66 10.77 -24.00 -31.22
C ASP A 66 12.17 -24.43 -31.70
N GLN A 67 12.98 -23.48 -32.18
CA GLN A 67 14.36 -23.76 -32.62
C GLN A 67 15.25 -24.18 -31.45
N LEU A 68 15.14 -23.50 -30.32
CA LEU A 68 15.85 -23.84 -29.09
C LEU A 68 15.47 -25.24 -28.59
N THR A 69 14.19 -25.59 -28.65
CA THR A 69 13.68 -26.90 -28.23
C THR A 69 14.17 -28.03 -29.14
N LEU A 70 14.23 -27.78 -30.46
CA LEU A 70 14.80 -28.72 -31.43
C LEU A 70 16.29 -28.97 -31.15
N ILE A 71 17.07 -27.92 -30.90
CA ILE A 71 18.50 -28.04 -30.57
C ILE A 71 18.69 -28.78 -29.24
N ALA A 72 17.95 -28.40 -28.20
CA ALA A 72 18.07 -29.00 -26.86
C ALA A 72 17.77 -30.51 -26.84
N ARG A 73 16.90 -30.98 -27.74
CA ARG A 73 16.49 -32.40 -27.85
C ARG A 73 17.19 -33.16 -28.98
N ASP A 74 18.11 -32.53 -29.70
CA ASP A 74 18.83 -33.19 -30.79
C ASP A 74 19.79 -34.25 -30.26
N GLU A 75 19.53 -35.53 -30.53
CA GLU A 75 20.43 -36.64 -30.21
C GLU A 75 21.22 -37.12 -31.44
N SER A 76 21.10 -36.44 -32.59
CA SER A 76 21.76 -36.86 -33.83
C SER A 76 23.28 -36.70 -33.83
N GLY A 77 23.83 -35.99 -32.84
CA GLY A 77 25.26 -35.64 -32.76
C GLY A 77 25.63 -34.41 -33.58
N THR A 78 24.64 -33.68 -34.11
CA THR A 78 24.86 -32.42 -34.85
C THR A 78 25.32 -31.29 -33.91
N PHE A 79 24.84 -31.32 -32.66
CA PHE A 79 25.20 -30.37 -31.61
C PHE A 79 25.93 -31.09 -30.47
N THR A 80 26.94 -30.43 -29.89
CA THR A 80 27.60 -30.93 -28.67
C THR A 80 26.66 -30.87 -27.47
N VAL A 81 26.95 -31.62 -26.41
CA VAL A 81 26.17 -31.58 -25.17
C VAL A 81 26.11 -30.17 -24.58
N ASN A 82 27.22 -29.41 -24.67
CA ASN A 82 27.28 -28.02 -24.23
C ASN A 82 26.38 -27.09 -25.06
N GLU A 83 26.28 -27.32 -26.38
CA GLU A 83 25.35 -26.58 -27.24
C GLU A 83 23.89 -26.87 -26.86
N ARG A 84 23.52 -28.15 -26.70
CA ARG A 84 22.15 -28.53 -26.32
C ARG A 84 21.76 -27.98 -24.95
N ARG A 85 22.68 -28.00 -23.98
CA ARG A 85 22.45 -27.40 -22.65
C ARG A 85 22.28 -25.89 -22.75
N ALA A 86 23.07 -25.20 -23.55
CA ALA A 86 22.93 -23.76 -23.76
C ALA A 86 21.55 -23.42 -24.37
N ALA A 87 21.07 -24.21 -25.33
CA ALA A 87 19.73 -24.04 -25.88
C ALA A 87 18.64 -24.30 -24.83
N TRP A 88 18.74 -25.38 -24.05
CA TRP A 88 17.79 -25.71 -22.97
C TRP A 88 17.71 -24.62 -21.88
N GLN A 89 18.84 -24.05 -21.48
CA GLN A 89 18.87 -22.94 -20.52
C GLN A 89 18.14 -21.70 -21.05
N GLU A 90 18.29 -21.39 -22.34
CA GLU A 90 17.56 -20.28 -22.97
C GLU A 90 16.04 -20.56 -23.05
N VAL A 91 15.63 -21.83 -23.31
CA VAL A 91 14.20 -22.22 -23.24
C VAL A 91 13.63 -21.94 -21.85
N ARG A 92 14.30 -22.41 -20.78
CA ARG A 92 13.83 -22.17 -19.40
C ARG A 92 13.77 -20.70 -19.04
N LEU A 93 14.75 -19.91 -19.48
CA LEU A 93 14.77 -18.47 -19.28
C LEU A 93 13.61 -17.79 -20.02
N ASN A 94 13.26 -18.25 -21.22
CA ASN A 94 12.11 -17.76 -21.96
C ASN A 94 10.78 -18.18 -21.31
N GLU A 95 10.65 -19.40 -20.82
CA GLU A 95 9.47 -19.86 -20.04
C GLU A 95 9.27 -19.01 -18.77
N GLN A 96 10.36 -18.70 -18.07
CA GLN A 96 10.33 -17.79 -16.91
C GLN A 96 9.89 -16.38 -17.30
N ARG A 97 10.39 -15.84 -18.42
CA ARG A 97 9.97 -14.53 -18.95
C ARG A 97 8.49 -14.50 -19.33
N VAL A 98 8.02 -15.54 -20.01
CA VAL A 98 6.61 -15.67 -20.42
C VAL A 98 5.69 -15.84 -19.21
N SER A 99 6.12 -16.59 -18.19
CA SER A 99 5.37 -16.74 -16.95
C SER A 99 5.29 -15.42 -16.18
N ALA A 100 6.40 -14.67 -16.11
CA ALA A 100 6.43 -13.35 -15.50
C ALA A 100 5.56 -12.32 -16.26
N SER A 101 5.59 -12.34 -17.60
CA SER A 101 4.75 -11.43 -18.40
C SER A 101 3.27 -11.78 -18.34
N SER A 102 2.93 -13.06 -18.31
CA SER A 102 1.53 -13.53 -18.17
C SER A 102 0.99 -13.23 -16.77
N GLY A 103 1.80 -13.44 -15.72
CA GLY A 103 1.45 -13.06 -14.35
C GLY A 103 1.20 -11.55 -14.23
N SER A 104 2.06 -10.72 -14.81
CA SER A 104 1.88 -9.26 -14.82
C SER A 104 0.60 -8.83 -15.58
N ALA A 105 0.27 -9.48 -16.70
CA ALA A 105 -0.97 -9.22 -17.44
C ALA A 105 -2.22 -9.57 -16.62
N ILE A 106 -2.24 -10.76 -16.00
CA ILE A 106 -3.35 -11.21 -15.15
C ILE A 106 -3.50 -10.29 -13.93
N GLY A 107 -2.39 -9.94 -13.28
CA GLY A 107 -2.36 -9.02 -12.15
C GLY A 107 -2.95 -7.65 -12.49
N ARG A 108 -2.62 -7.12 -13.67
CA ARG A 108 -3.18 -5.86 -14.17
C ARG A 108 -4.68 -5.98 -14.45
N GLU A 109 -5.14 -7.07 -15.06
CA GLU A 109 -6.57 -7.30 -15.28
C GLU A 109 -7.35 -7.40 -13.96
N LEU A 110 -6.80 -8.09 -12.96
CA LEU A 110 -7.36 -8.16 -11.61
C LEU A 110 -7.46 -6.77 -10.97
N MET A 111 -6.37 -5.98 -11.02
CA MET A 111 -6.36 -4.61 -10.51
C MET A 111 -7.47 -3.77 -11.16
N ILE A 112 -7.58 -3.81 -12.48
CA ILE A 112 -8.58 -3.04 -13.24
C ILE A 112 -10.01 -3.44 -12.87
N SER A 113 -10.27 -4.74 -12.78
CA SER A 113 -11.58 -5.26 -12.41
C SER A 113 -11.98 -4.85 -10.99
N ARG A 114 -11.06 -4.97 -10.03
CA ARG A 114 -11.34 -4.79 -8.60
C ARG A 114 -11.34 -3.34 -8.16
N LEU A 115 -10.37 -2.53 -8.62
CA LEU A 115 -10.19 -1.15 -8.18
C LEU A 115 -10.92 -0.14 -9.07
N PHE A 116 -11.06 -0.45 -10.35
CA PHE A 116 -11.51 0.50 -11.36
C PHE A 116 -12.75 0.05 -12.14
N LEU A 117 -13.47 -0.95 -11.62
CA LEU A 117 -14.72 -1.46 -12.21
C LEU A 117 -14.59 -1.83 -13.71
N GLY A 118 -13.41 -2.32 -14.10
CA GLY A 118 -13.13 -2.75 -15.48
C GLY A 118 -12.50 -1.70 -16.39
N HIS A 119 -12.33 -0.45 -15.95
CA HIS A 119 -11.71 0.59 -16.78
C HIS A 119 -10.71 1.44 -16.00
N GLU A 120 -9.42 1.30 -16.31
CA GLU A 120 -8.36 2.07 -15.65
C GLU A 120 -8.43 3.57 -16.03
N PRO A 121 -8.71 4.48 -15.08
CA PRO A 121 -8.77 5.91 -15.36
C PRO A 121 -7.36 6.51 -15.48
N ALA A 122 -7.26 7.76 -15.94
CA ALA A 122 -6.03 8.53 -15.76
C ALA A 122 -5.71 8.69 -14.25
N VAL A 123 -4.45 8.95 -13.91
CA VAL A 123 -4.07 9.30 -12.53
C VAL A 123 -4.67 10.67 -12.21
N ALA A 124 -5.38 10.77 -11.09
CA ALA A 124 -5.95 12.03 -10.63
C ALA A 124 -4.84 12.99 -10.19
N GLU A 125 -5.03 14.27 -10.48
CA GLU A 125 -4.08 15.33 -10.13
C GLU A 125 -4.50 16.06 -8.85
N GLY A 126 -3.49 16.55 -8.11
CA GLY A 126 -3.70 17.34 -6.89
C GLY A 126 -4.03 16.51 -5.65
N THR A 127 -4.41 17.21 -4.58
CA THR A 127 -4.71 16.63 -3.25
C THR A 127 -6.16 16.93 -2.86
N LEU A 128 -6.59 16.46 -1.70
CA LEU A 128 -7.96 16.60 -1.23
C LEU A 128 -8.37 18.08 -1.19
N THR A 129 -9.49 18.36 -1.85
CA THR A 129 -10.19 19.64 -1.88
C THR A 129 -11.68 19.40 -1.71
N SER A 130 -12.44 20.45 -1.44
CA SER A 130 -13.91 20.35 -1.38
C SER A 130 -14.52 19.86 -2.69
N SER A 131 -13.89 20.13 -3.83
CA SER A 131 -14.38 19.75 -5.15
C SER A 131 -14.11 18.29 -5.53
N ASN A 132 -13.08 17.65 -4.96
CA ASN A 132 -12.72 16.25 -5.28
C ASN A 132 -12.92 15.29 -4.11
N MET A 133 -13.57 15.71 -3.02
CA MET A 133 -13.77 14.90 -1.82
C MET A 133 -14.57 13.62 -2.06
N ALA A 134 -15.46 13.61 -3.06
CA ALA A 134 -16.25 12.43 -3.43
C ALA A 134 -15.55 11.53 -4.46
N GLN A 135 -14.36 11.91 -4.95
CA GLN A 135 -13.61 11.11 -5.90
C GLN A 135 -13.06 9.85 -5.24
N SER A 136 -12.94 8.77 -6.02
CA SER A 136 -12.37 7.51 -5.54
C SER A 136 -10.92 7.70 -5.16
N SER A 137 -10.51 7.21 -3.98
CA SER A 137 -9.12 7.22 -3.54
C SER A 137 -8.20 6.43 -4.48
N TYR A 138 -8.72 5.40 -5.16
CA TYR A 138 -7.96 4.61 -6.14
C TYR A 138 -7.51 5.44 -7.34
N ASP A 139 -8.21 6.53 -7.69
CA ASP A 139 -7.85 7.37 -8.83
C ASP A 139 -6.49 8.08 -8.61
N PHE A 140 -6.12 8.30 -7.34
CA PHE A 140 -4.88 8.96 -6.92
C PHE A 140 -3.67 7.99 -6.82
N LEU A 141 -3.87 6.70 -7.09
CA LEU A 141 -2.77 5.75 -7.22
C LEU A 141 -1.88 6.15 -8.41
N THR A 142 -0.59 6.36 -8.15
CA THR A 142 0.38 6.71 -9.19
C THR A 142 0.61 5.54 -10.15
N ARG A 143 1.27 5.78 -11.29
CA ARG A 143 1.61 4.71 -12.24
C ARG A 143 2.47 3.62 -11.61
N ASP A 144 3.41 4.02 -10.75
CA ASP A 144 4.28 3.08 -10.04
C ASP A 144 3.50 2.29 -8.98
N ASP A 145 2.58 2.94 -8.26
CA ASP A 145 1.68 2.27 -7.32
C ASP A 145 0.82 1.22 -8.06
N ARG A 146 0.23 1.57 -9.19
CA ARG A 146 -0.60 0.64 -10.00
C ARG A 146 0.20 -0.52 -10.59
N SER A 147 1.42 -0.25 -11.06
CA SER A 147 2.36 -1.28 -11.51
C SER A 147 2.67 -2.27 -10.39
N LEU A 148 3.00 -1.76 -9.21
CA LEU A 148 3.27 -2.58 -8.03
C LEU A 148 2.04 -3.38 -7.57
N LEU A 149 0.87 -2.75 -7.52
CA LEU A 149 -0.38 -3.40 -7.14
C LEU A 149 -0.76 -4.50 -8.13
N SER A 150 -0.52 -4.30 -9.43
CA SER A 150 -0.70 -5.34 -10.45
C SER A 150 0.15 -6.58 -10.12
N ASP A 151 1.42 -6.37 -9.78
CA ASP A 151 2.30 -7.48 -9.39
C ASP A 151 1.88 -8.12 -8.05
N MET A 152 1.35 -7.34 -7.11
CA MET A 152 0.79 -7.84 -5.84
C MET A 152 -0.45 -8.70 -6.07
N TYR A 153 -1.35 -8.32 -6.98
CA TYR A 153 -2.51 -9.14 -7.34
C TYR A 153 -2.10 -10.45 -7.99
N ALA A 154 -1.14 -10.42 -8.91
CA ALA A 154 -0.61 -11.63 -9.54
C ALA A 154 -0.02 -12.57 -8.48
N TYR A 155 0.82 -12.03 -7.60
CA TYR A 155 1.43 -12.80 -6.52
C TYR A 155 0.40 -13.35 -5.54
N ALA A 156 -0.52 -12.53 -5.05
CA ALA A 156 -1.57 -12.98 -4.12
C ALA A 156 -2.44 -14.08 -4.74
N GLN A 157 -2.81 -13.96 -6.01
CA GLN A 157 -3.56 -14.99 -6.73
C GLN A 157 -2.77 -16.29 -6.86
N GLU A 158 -1.50 -16.22 -7.28
CA GLU A 158 -0.62 -17.38 -7.43
C GLU A 158 -0.45 -18.13 -6.09
N GLN A 159 -0.36 -17.38 -4.99
CA GLN A 159 -0.21 -17.94 -3.65
C GLN A 159 -1.52 -18.39 -3.00
N GLY A 160 -2.68 -18.17 -3.66
CA GLY A 160 -3.99 -18.51 -3.11
C GLY A 160 -4.42 -17.64 -1.93
N ALA A 161 -3.88 -16.43 -1.81
CA ALA A 161 -4.34 -15.44 -0.84
C ALA A 161 -5.62 -14.74 -1.34
N ASP A 162 -6.47 -14.32 -0.41
CA ASP A 162 -7.64 -13.52 -0.72
C ASP A 162 -7.21 -12.15 -1.25
N LEU A 163 -7.68 -11.81 -2.45
CA LEU A 163 -7.30 -10.56 -3.12
C LEU A 163 -7.84 -9.32 -2.41
N ALA A 164 -8.82 -9.45 -1.51
CA ALA A 164 -9.30 -8.35 -0.68
C ALA A 164 -8.18 -7.74 0.20
N TYR A 165 -7.15 -8.51 0.57
CA TYR A 165 -5.98 -7.95 1.25
C TYR A 165 -5.26 -6.89 0.39
N VAL A 166 -5.13 -7.14 -0.92
CA VAL A 166 -4.53 -6.19 -1.87
C VAL A 166 -5.46 -5.00 -2.11
N ASP A 167 -6.78 -5.20 -2.11
CA ASP A 167 -7.76 -4.10 -2.25
C ASP A 167 -7.67 -3.08 -1.10
N MET A 168 -7.52 -3.56 0.13
CA MET A 168 -7.41 -2.70 1.31
C MET A 168 -6.08 -1.95 1.31
N LEU A 169 -4.98 -2.62 0.94
CA LEU A 169 -3.68 -1.96 0.78
C LEU A 169 -3.73 -0.88 -0.31
N ALA A 170 -4.35 -1.17 -1.44
CA ALA A 170 -4.56 -0.20 -2.52
C ALA A 170 -5.40 0.99 -2.06
N TYR A 171 -6.41 0.74 -1.21
CA TYR A 171 -7.26 1.79 -0.69
C TYR A 171 -6.48 2.74 0.21
N ASP A 172 -5.70 2.20 1.15
CA ASP A 172 -4.89 3.02 2.05
C ASP A 172 -3.83 3.81 1.31
N LEU A 173 -3.18 3.20 0.31
CA LEU A 173 -2.20 3.89 -0.52
C LEU A 173 -2.85 5.01 -1.34
N GLY A 174 -3.99 4.75 -1.97
CA GLY A 174 -4.75 5.77 -2.69
C GLY A 174 -5.23 6.90 -1.77
N ASN A 175 -5.72 6.56 -0.57
CA ASN A 175 -6.19 7.52 0.42
C ASN A 175 -5.03 8.38 0.94
N TYR A 176 -3.87 7.78 1.19
CA TYR A 176 -2.64 8.48 1.54
C TYR A 176 -2.25 9.51 0.48
N ARG A 177 -2.26 9.12 -0.80
CA ARG A 177 -1.97 10.01 -1.94
C ARG A 177 -2.95 11.16 -2.02
N HIS A 178 -4.24 10.84 -1.96
CA HIS A 178 -5.34 11.81 -2.03
C HIS A 178 -5.20 12.87 -0.93
N HIS A 179 -4.75 12.49 0.28
CA HIS A 179 -4.59 13.39 1.42
C HIS A 179 -3.19 13.99 1.54
N ASP A 180 -2.60 14.41 0.41
CA ASP A 180 -1.30 15.08 0.36
C ASP A 180 -0.18 14.26 1.01
N ASN A 181 -0.10 12.97 0.62
CA ASN A 181 0.82 11.99 1.22
C ASN A 181 0.66 11.96 2.75
N GLY A 182 -0.61 11.88 3.18
CA GLY A 182 -1.02 11.81 4.58
C GLY A 182 -0.93 13.12 5.37
N ARG A 183 -0.44 14.23 4.81
CA ARG A 183 -0.33 15.52 5.53
C ARG A 183 -1.67 16.14 5.87
N GLN A 184 -2.72 15.82 5.12
CA GLN A 184 -4.08 16.29 5.37
C GLN A 184 -4.89 15.34 6.28
N LEU A 185 -4.32 14.20 6.68
CA LEU A 185 -4.94 13.31 7.66
C LEU A 185 -4.61 13.81 9.07
N LEU A 186 -5.63 13.82 9.94
CA LEU A 186 -5.48 14.26 11.32
C LEU A 186 -4.93 13.11 12.18
N SER A 187 -3.91 13.38 12.98
CA SER A 187 -3.39 12.42 13.97
C SER A 187 -4.46 12.14 15.04
N GLY A 188 -4.70 10.85 15.30
CA GLY A 188 -5.62 10.37 16.32
C GLY A 188 -5.20 10.68 17.75
N ASN A 189 -3.90 10.84 18.02
CA ASN A 189 -3.34 10.86 19.38
C ASN A 189 -3.23 12.24 20.03
N ASN A 190 -3.89 13.22 19.43
CA ASN A 190 -4.02 14.59 19.94
C ASN A 190 -5.43 14.87 20.55
N GLY A 191 -6.26 13.83 20.69
CA GLY A 191 -7.62 13.95 21.20
C GLY A 191 -7.72 13.96 22.73
N TYR A 192 -8.80 14.58 23.22
CA TYR A 192 -9.21 14.56 24.63
C TYR A 192 -10.65 14.06 24.74
N ASN A 193 -10.98 13.37 25.83
CA ASN A 193 -12.37 13.03 26.15
C ASN A 193 -13.12 14.23 26.75
N GLN A 194 -14.40 14.04 27.09
CA GLN A 194 -15.25 15.12 27.62
C GLN A 194 -14.79 15.61 29.00
N GLU A 195 -14.06 14.76 29.72
CA GLU A 195 -13.47 15.05 31.02
C GLU A 195 -12.10 15.74 30.92
N GLY A 196 -11.58 15.97 29.71
CA GLY A 196 -10.31 16.66 29.50
C GLY A 196 -9.07 15.78 29.68
N ARG A 197 -9.27 14.45 29.64
CA ARG A 197 -8.21 13.45 29.69
C ARG A 197 -7.76 13.12 28.28
N ARG A 198 -6.45 13.00 28.08
CA ARG A 198 -5.87 12.64 26.79
C ARG A 198 -6.30 11.22 26.40
N VAL A 199 -6.67 11.05 25.13
CA VAL A 199 -7.00 9.74 24.55
C VAL A 199 -5.97 9.43 23.47
N THR A 200 -5.42 8.22 23.50
CA THR A 200 -4.49 7.72 22.48
C THR A 200 -4.95 6.38 21.96
N PHE A 201 -4.62 6.13 20.70
CA PHE A 201 -4.90 4.94 19.92
C PHE A 201 -3.57 4.28 19.59
N ASN A 202 -3.53 2.96 19.74
CA ASN A 202 -2.38 2.16 19.40
C ASN A 202 -2.80 0.89 18.65
N PHE A 203 -1.87 0.27 17.92
CA PHE A 203 -2.10 -1.06 17.35
C PHE A 203 -2.27 -2.12 18.45
N LYS A 204 -2.91 -3.23 18.10
CA LYS A 204 -2.90 -4.44 18.93
C LYS A 204 -1.50 -5.05 18.98
N GLU A 205 -1.22 -5.81 20.03
CA GLU A 205 0.11 -6.37 20.31
C GLU A 205 0.74 -7.13 19.12
N HIS A 206 -0.05 -7.97 18.43
CA HIS A 206 0.42 -8.72 17.26
C HIS A 206 0.84 -7.81 16.09
N ASP A 207 0.12 -6.69 15.91
CA ASP A 207 0.36 -5.70 14.86
C ASP A 207 1.52 -4.77 15.21
N VAL A 208 1.72 -4.42 16.49
CA VAL A 208 2.90 -3.66 16.96
C VAL A 208 4.20 -4.39 16.58
N ALA A 209 4.23 -5.71 16.77
CA ALA A 209 5.41 -6.51 16.44
C ALA A 209 5.67 -6.54 14.93
N ALA A 210 4.63 -6.71 14.10
CA ALA A 210 4.76 -6.68 12.64
C ALA A 210 5.17 -5.30 12.12
N ALA A 211 4.53 -4.23 12.61
CA ALA A 211 4.88 -2.85 12.29
C ALA A 211 6.35 -2.56 12.62
N SER A 212 6.82 -3.01 13.78
CA SER A 212 8.23 -2.87 14.19
C SER A 212 9.19 -3.60 13.25
N ARG A 213 8.86 -4.84 12.85
CA ARG A 213 9.69 -5.60 11.89
C ARG A 213 9.77 -4.93 10.53
N ILE A 214 8.69 -4.31 10.05
CA ILE A 214 8.71 -3.55 8.81
C ILE A 214 9.56 -2.27 8.96
N LEU A 215 9.31 -1.47 10.00
CA LEU A 215 9.96 -0.16 10.18
C LEU A 215 11.47 -0.25 10.44
N TYR A 216 11.90 -1.30 11.14
CA TYR A 216 13.29 -1.48 11.55
C TYR A 216 14.02 -2.60 10.80
N GLY A 217 13.34 -3.29 9.88
CA GLY A 217 13.94 -4.31 9.02
C GLY A 217 14.56 -3.71 7.76
N SER A 218 15.56 -4.37 7.17
CA SER A 218 16.27 -3.89 5.97
C SER A 218 15.43 -3.92 4.69
N ALA A 219 14.29 -4.62 4.69
CA ALA A 219 13.41 -4.70 3.52
C ALA A 219 12.80 -3.34 3.15
N ILE A 220 12.57 -2.45 4.13
CA ILE A 220 12.00 -1.11 3.89
C ILE A 220 12.90 -0.24 3.00
N ASP A 221 14.20 -0.48 3.01
CA ASP A 221 15.18 0.32 2.28
C ASP A 221 15.21 -0.01 0.78
N SER A 222 14.67 -1.16 0.38
CA SER A 222 14.70 -1.65 -1.01
C SER A 222 13.36 -2.10 -1.56
N THR A 223 12.30 -2.03 -0.76
CA THR A 223 10.95 -2.35 -1.22
C THR A 223 10.45 -1.31 -2.23
N ARG A 224 9.63 -1.76 -3.17
CA ARG A 224 8.93 -0.88 -4.14
C ARG A 224 7.81 -0.06 -3.50
N LEU A 225 7.32 -0.43 -2.31
CA LEU A 225 6.38 0.39 -1.54
C LEU A 225 7.07 1.67 -1.07
N GLU A 226 6.39 2.80 -1.17
CA GLU A 226 6.99 4.07 -0.73
C GLU A 226 7.25 4.06 0.79
N GLN A 227 8.46 4.43 1.20
CA GLN A 227 8.82 4.46 2.62
C GLN A 227 8.06 5.54 3.40
N GLY A 228 7.67 6.64 2.75
CA GLY A 228 6.80 7.67 3.32
C GLY A 228 5.43 7.10 3.70
N PHE A 229 4.82 6.34 2.80
CA PHE A 229 3.58 5.61 3.05
C PHE A 229 3.74 4.61 4.20
N LEU A 230 4.79 3.78 4.18
CA LEU A 230 5.02 2.79 5.25
C LEU A 230 5.18 3.44 6.64
N ARG A 231 5.96 4.51 6.74
CA ARG A 231 6.13 5.25 8.00
C ARG A 231 4.85 5.93 8.47
N HIS A 232 4.01 6.36 7.53
CA HIS A 232 2.72 6.96 7.87
C HIS A 232 1.73 5.90 8.36
N VAL A 233 1.54 4.84 7.59
CA VAL A 233 0.52 3.82 7.86
C VAL A 233 0.89 2.93 9.04
N LEU A 234 2.18 2.79 9.36
CA LEU A 234 2.67 2.06 10.55
C LEU A 234 2.90 2.98 11.76
N ASN A 235 2.55 4.26 11.66
CA ASN A 235 2.49 5.13 12.82
C ASN A 235 1.11 4.97 13.48
N PRO A 236 1.03 4.59 14.77
CA PRO A 236 -0.24 4.39 15.46
C PRO A 236 -1.15 5.62 15.47
N ASP A 237 -0.59 6.83 15.36
CA ASP A 237 -1.35 8.08 15.24
C ASP A 237 -2.27 8.11 14.01
N PHE A 238 -1.94 7.34 12.97
CA PHE A 238 -2.66 7.33 11.69
C PHE A 238 -3.21 5.94 11.39
N GLY A 239 -2.36 4.93 11.43
CA GLY A 239 -2.69 3.56 11.02
C GLY A 239 -3.61 2.80 11.96
N ALA A 240 -3.63 3.12 13.27
CA ALA A 240 -4.53 2.42 14.20
C ALA A 240 -6.01 2.75 13.91
N LEU A 241 -6.27 3.86 13.20
CA LEU A 241 -7.59 4.30 12.80
C LEU A 241 -7.96 3.89 11.36
N SER A 242 -7.02 3.32 10.60
CA SER A 242 -7.30 2.77 9.27
C SER A 242 -7.69 1.29 9.34
N ASN A 243 -8.51 0.85 8.39
CA ASN A 243 -8.92 -0.55 8.27
C ASN A 243 -7.94 -1.28 7.34
N MET A 244 -6.69 -1.40 7.78
CA MET A 244 -5.51 -1.60 6.94
C MET A 244 -5.39 -2.95 6.20
N GLY A 245 -6.42 -3.78 6.19
CA GLY A 245 -6.39 -5.10 5.58
C GLY A 245 -5.59 -6.15 6.36
N SER A 246 -4.42 -5.82 6.91
CA SER A 246 -3.65 -6.56 7.94
C SER A 246 -2.18 -6.09 7.88
N ILE A 247 -1.59 -5.71 9.02
CA ILE A 247 -0.15 -5.35 9.05
C ILE A 247 0.73 -6.57 8.73
N ALA A 248 0.30 -7.77 9.12
CA ALA A 248 0.99 -9.01 8.78
C ALA A 248 1.03 -9.27 7.27
N PHE A 249 -0.07 -8.98 6.54
CA PHE A 249 -0.06 -9.09 5.08
C PHE A 249 0.86 -8.04 4.44
N LEU A 250 0.80 -6.78 4.94
CA LEU A 250 1.71 -5.72 4.50
C LEU A 250 3.18 -6.11 4.71
N GLU A 251 3.53 -6.74 5.83
CA GLU A 251 4.88 -7.25 6.09
C GLU A 251 5.32 -8.21 4.97
N GLN A 252 4.46 -9.15 4.57
CA GLN A 252 4.77 -10.06 3.48
C GLN A 252 4.95 -9.33 2.14
N MET A 253 4.14 -8.32 1.85
CA MET A 253 4.30 -7.51 0.63
C MET A 253 5.59 -6.70 0.63
N VAL A 254 5.94 -6.08 1.76
CA VAL A 254 7.20 -5.33 1.91
C VAL A 254 8.39 -6.25 1.64
N LEU A 255 8.39 -7.45 2.24
CA LEU A 255 9.43 -8.45 2.03
C LEU A 255 9.49 -8.90 0.56
N LYS A 256 8.36 -9.26 -0.03
CA LYS A 256 8.28 -9.81 -1.41
C LYS A 256 8.82 -8.86 -2.45
N PHE A 257 8.47 -7.60 -2.32
CA PHE A 257 8.79 -6.57 -3.30
C PHE A 257 10.04 -5.76 -2.92
N SER A 258 10.86 -6.29 -2.01
CA SER A 258 12.20 -5.81 -1.67
C SER A 258 13.30 -6.65 -2.31
N SER A 259 14.56 -6.24 -2.15
CA SER A 259 15.71 -7.05 -2.59
C SER A 259 15.83 -8.41 -1.87
N ALA A 260 15.19 -8.58 -0.71
CA ALA A 260 15.12 -9.84 0.04
C ALA A 260 14.04 -10.82 -0.48
N GLY A 261 13.21 -10.39 -1.45
CA GLY A 261 12.03 -11.14 -1.90
C GLY A 261 12.32 -12.49 -2.58
N ALA A 262 13.53 -12.68 -3.10
CA ALA A 262 13.94 -13.96 -3.73
C ALA A 262 14.01 -15.12 -2.72
N THR A 263 14.20 -14.82 -1.44
CA THR A 263 14.32 -15.80 -0.35
C THR A 263 13.05 -15.95 0.49
N GLN A 264 11.97 -15.26 0.13
CA GLN A 264 10.76 -15.27 0.94
C GLN A 264 9.98 -16.58 0.80
N ALA A 265 9.44 -17.05 1.91
CA ALA A 265 8.51 -18.17 1.94
C ALA A 265 7.19 -17.85 1.22
N LEU A 266 6.46 -18.90 0.84
CA LEU A 266 5.10 -18.80 0.32
C LEU A 266 4.18 -18.10 1.34
N LEU A 267 3.14 -17.43 0.87
CA LEU A 267 2.15 -16.85 1.78
C LEU A 267 1.49 -17.97 2.61
N GLY A 268 1.37 -17.74 3.91
CA GLY A 268 0.72 -18.67 4.81
C GLY A 268 -0.79 -18.77 4.58
N ARG A 269 -1.40 -19.86 5.06
CA ARG A 269 -2.84 -20.13 4.91
C ARG A 269 -3.73 -19.13 5.64
N GLU A 270 -3.17 -18.38 6.59
CA GLU A 270 -3.84 -17.28 7.29
C GLU A 270 -4.34 -16.18 6.33
N PHE A 271 -3.77 -16.06 5.13
CA PHE A 271 -4.19 -15.09 4.13
C PHE A 271 -5.22 -15.63 3.12
N ALA A 272 -5.67 -16.88 3.26
CA ALA A 272 -6.61 -17.50 2.32
C ALA A 272 -8.04 -16.93 2.38
N THR A 273 -8.38 -16.19 3.45
CA THR A 273 -9.69 -15.56 3.60
C THR A 273 -9.52 -14.23 4.34
N TYR A 274 -9.92 -13.14 3.69
CA TYR A 274 -9.92 -11.84 4.32
C TYR A 274 -11.11 -11.72 5.27
N THR A 275 -10.84 -11.35 6.51
CA THR A 275 -11.87 -11.04 7.51
C THR A 275 -11.84 -9.55 7.82
N PRO A 276 -12.85 -8.77 7.42
CA PRO A 276 -12.94 -7.37 7.77
C PRO A 276 -13.00 -7.20 9.28
N ILE A 277 -12.12 -6.37 9.84
CA ILE A 277 -12.09 -6.05 11.26
C ILE A 277 -12.73 -4.68 11.44
N SER A 278 -13.63 -4.53 12.42
CA SER A 278 -14.14 -3.22 12.79
C SER A 278 -13.01 -2.37 13.33
N ILE A 279 -12.99 -1.07 13.01
CA ILE A 279 -11.97 -0.14 13.51
C ILE A 279 -11.82 -0.26 15.05
N ASN A 280 -12.93 -0.37 15.78
CA ASN A 280 -12.92 -0.51 17.25
C ASN A 280 -12.23 -1.80 17.72
N ASP A 281 -12.32 -2.87 16.93
CA ASP A 281 -11.71 -4.16 17.23
C ASP A 281 -10.26 -4.23 16.73
N ASN A 282 -9.76 -3.22 16.02
CA ASN A 282 -8.40 -3.19 15.47
C ASN A 282 -7.41 -2.35 16.30
N MET A 283 -7.89 -1.67 17.34
CA MET A 283 -7.08 -0.72 18.11
C MET A 283 -7.11 -0.99 19.61
N VAL A 284 -6.09 -0.46 20.30
CA VAL A 284 -6.04 -0.29 21.75
C VAL A 284 -6.28 1.18 22.04
N VAL A 285 -7.31 1.48 22.84
CA VAL A 285 -7.62 2.84 23.29
C VAL A 285 -7.13 3.02 24.72
N THR A 286 -6.27 4.01 24.94
CA THR A 286 -5.77 4.37 26.27
C THR A 286 -6.28 5.76 26.64
N VAL A 287 -6.87 5.87 27.83
CA VAL A 287 -7.31 7.14 28.42
C VAL A 287 -6.38 7.48 29.57
N ALA A 288 -5.80 8.68 29.56
CA ALA A 288 -4.92 9.13 30.62
C ALA A 288 -5.66 9.22 31.98
N GLU A 289 -4.94 8.92 33.06
CA GLU A 289 -5.49 9.08 34.41
C GLU A 289 -5.64 10.55 34.80
N GLU A 290 -4.76 11.41 34.28
CA GLU A 290 -4.73 12.83 34.59
C GLU A 290 -5.60 13.65 33.62
N VAL A 291 -6.25 14.68 34.18
CA VAL A 291 -6.93 15.71 33.40
C VAL A 291 -5.90 16.79 33.08
N THR A 292 -5.58 16.95 31.79
CA THR A 292 -4.58 17.91 31.32
C THR A 292 -5.17 19.01 30.45
N LEU A 293 -6.42 18.87 30.03
CA LEU A 293 -7.19 19.92 29.36
C LEU A 293 -8.38 20.30 30.22
N THR A 294 -8.49 21.59 30.58
CA THR A 294 -9.66 22.12 31.27
C THR A 294 -10.59 22.79 30.27
N PHE A 295 -11.86 22.45 30.34
CA PHE A 295 -12.90 23.15 29.58
C PHE A 295 -13.50 24.24 30.45
N ASP A 296 -13.63 25.42 29.89
CA ASP A 296 -14.46 26.46 30.48
C ASP A 296 -15.89 25.96 30.62
N GLU A 297 -16.55 26.33 31.72
CA GLU A 297 -17.97 26.05 31.88
C GLU A 297 -18.73 26.60 30.65
N PRO A 298 -19.50 25.76 29.94
CA PRO A 298 -20.19 26.18 28.74
C PRO A 298 -21.29 27.17 29.12
N VAL A 299 -21.50 28.21 28.32
CA VAL A 299 -22.63 29.15 28.52
C VAL A 299 -23.97 28.50 28.15
N LEU A 300 -23.95 27.52 27.26
CA LEU A 300 -25.12 26.83 26.73
C LEU A 300 -24.82 25.34 26.60
N ILE A 301 -25.76 24.51 27.03
CA ILE A 301 -25.69 23.05 26.90
C ILE A 301 -26.85 22.62 26.02
N ASN A 302 -26.58 21.78 25.01
CA ASN A 302 -27.62 21.09 24.25
C ASN A 302 -27.51 19.59 24.50
N THR A 303 -28.54 19.01 25.10
CA THR A 303 -28.64 17.57 25.34
C THR A 303 -29.86 17.05 24.59
N ASP A 304 -29.62 16.25 23.56
CA ASP A 304 -30.64 15.65 22.69
C ASP A 304 -31.71 16.65 22.19
N GLY A 305 -31.25 17.84 21.76
CA GLY A 305 -32.11 18.89 21.23
C GLY A 305 -32.67 19.85 22.27
N ILE A 306 -32.58 19.53 23.56
CA ILE A 306 -33.02 20.40 24.67
C ILE A 306 -31.88 21.35 25.04
N TRP A 307 -32.15 22.65 24.96
CA TRP A 307 -31.21 23.68 25.37
C TRP A 307 -31.35 24.05 26.83
N THR A 308 -30.23 24.13 27.53
CA THR A 308 -30.11 24.63 28.90
C THR A 308 -29.12 25.79 28.91
N ILE A 309 -29.49 26.89 29.57
CA ILE A 309 -28.60 28.03 29.80
C ILE A 309 -27.97 27.85 31.18
N THR A 310 -26.64 27.80 31.23
CA THR A 310 -25.90 27.65 32.50
C THR A 310 -25.91 28.96 33.28
N GLU A 311 -25.48 28.95 34.54
CA GLU A 311 -25.35 30.18 35.33
C GLU A 311 -24.39 31.19 34.67
N LYS A 312 -23.28 30.71 34.10
CA LYS A 312 -22.38 31.53 33.29
C LYS A 312 -23.07 32.06 32.02
N GLY A 313 -23.93 31.26 31.39
CA GLY A 313 -24.76 31.71 30.27
C GLY A 313 -25.76 32.81 30.64
N LYS A 314 -26.43 32.67 31.78
CA LYS A 314 -27.34 33.70 32.31
C LYS A 314 -26.57 34.98 32.63
N ALA A 315 -25.42 34.86 33.29
CA ALA A 315 -24.53 35.99 33.57
C ALA A 315 -23.99 36.65 32.29
N ALA A 316 -23.82 35.89 31.21
CA ALA A 316 -23.46 36.39 29.89
C ALA A 316 -24.65 36.94 29.07
N GLY A 317 -25.84 37.07 29.68
CA GLY A 317 -27.01 37.70 29.08
C GLY A 317 -27.83 36.81 28.14
N TYR A 318 -27.68 35.49 28.23
CA TYR A 318 -28.53 34.55 27.50
C TYR A 318 -29.87 34.32 28.19
N THR A 319 -30.95 34.30 27.41
CA THR A 319 -32.31 33.96 27.85
C THR A 319 -32.93 32.93 26.91
N MET A 320 -33.88 32.13 27.40
CA MET A 320 -34.58 31.16 26.54
C MET A 320 -35.70 31.87 25.78
N ASP A 321 -35.75 31.63 24.48
CA ASP A 321 -36.90 32.01 23.66
C ASP A 321 -38.06 31.06 23.97
N PRO A 322 -39.17 31.54 24.54
CA PRO A 322 -40.30 30.70 24.91
C PRO A 322 -41.02 30.09 23.70
N ALA A 323 -40.88 30.65 22.50
CA ALA A 323 -41.54 30.15 21.29
C ALA A 323 -40.75 29.02 20.61
N THR A 324 -39.42 29.05 20.69
CA THR A 324 -38.56 28.10 19.96
C THR A 324 -37.81 27.13 20.87
N GLY A 325 -37.79 27.38 22.19
CA GLY A 325 -36.98 26.60 23.13
C GLY A 325 -35.48 26.72 22.87
N LYS A 326 -35.04 27.77 22.18
CA LYS A 326 -33.62 28.02 21.86
C LYS A 326 -33.10 29.23 22.65
N PRO A 327 -31.84 29.20 23.09
CA PRO A 327 -31.25 30.33 23.79
C PRO A 327 -31.00 31.50 22.81
N ARG A 328 -31.25 32.71 23.28
CA ARG A 328 -30.96 33.97 22.58
C ARG A 328 -30.13 34.87 23.50
N ARG A 329 -29.21 35.64 22.93
CA ARG A 329 -28.53 36.73 23.63
C ARG A 329 -29.15 38.03 23.17
N ALA A 330 -29.46 38.94 24.09
CA ALA A 330 -29.86 40.29 23.69
C ALA A 330 -28.70 40.91 22.88
N ALA A 331 -29.00 41.44 21.69
CA ALA A 331 -28.00 42.23 20.96
C ALA A 331 -27.64 43.44 21.82
N ALA A 332 -26.34 43.74 21.96
CA ALA A 332 -25.93 45.02 22.53
C ALA A 332 -26.55 46.15 21.67
N PRO A 333 -27.05 47.24 22.28
CA PRO A 333 -27.55 48.36 21.49
C PRO A 333 -26.44 48.83 20.56
N SER A 334 -26.77 48.98 19.28
CA SER A 334 -25.88 49.53 18.26
C SER A 334 -25.37 50.88 18.74
N VAL A 335 -24.04 51.05 18.78
CA VAL A 335 -23.42 52.36 18.95
C VAL A 335 -23.61 53.13 17.64
N ASP A 336 -24.79 53.71 17.48
CA ASP A 336 -25.03 54.79 16.53
C ASP A 336 -25.19 56.06 17.36
N ASP A 337 -24.05 56.69 17.65
CA ASP A 337 -23.91 58.12 17.95
C ASP A 337 -22.45 58.42 18.33
N ARG A 338 -21.63 58.70 17.31
CA ARG A 338 -20.59 59.74 17.34
C ARG A 338 -20.06 60.01 15.93
N GLN A 339 -20.32 61.22 15.48
CA GLN A 339 -19.90 61.83 14.22
C GLN A 339 -18.37 61.94 14.03
N PRO A 340 -17.89 62.21 12.79
CA PRO A 340 -16.57 61.82 12.27
C PRO A 340 -15.53 62.94 12.30
N HIS A 341 -14.24 62.60 12.44
CA HIS A 341 -13.05 63.35 11.94
C HIS A 341 -11.85 62.37 11.88
N SER A 342 -11.34 61.97 10.71
CA SER A 342 -10.31 62.60 9.87
C SER A 342 -8.85 62.17 10.18
N VAL A 343 -8.31 61.33 9.28
CA VAL A 343 -6.96 61.30 8.63
C VAL A 343 -5.69 61.47 9.49
N VAL A 344 -4.70 60.56 9.31
CA VAL A 344 -3.31 60.84 8.83
C VAL A 344 -2.39 59.59 8.96
N ASP A 345 -1.81 59.21 7.81
CA ASP A 345 -0.52 58.59 7.45
C ASP A 345 0.00 57.21 7.91
N GLU A 346 0.08 56.32 6.91
CA GLU A 346 1.24 55.57 6.39
C GLU A 346 2.48 55.28 7.26
N ALA A 347 2.81 53.99 7.42
CA ALA A 347 4.19 53.47 7.29
C ALA A 347 4.21 51.97 6.93
N VAL A 348 5.20 51.62 6.11
CA VAL A 348 5.34 50.43 5.25
C VAL A 348 6.09 49.26 5.93
N ALA A 349 5.62 48.04 5.62
CA ALA A 349 6.27 46.71 5.54
C ALA A 349 7.12 46.10 6.68
N ASP A 350 6.72 44.89 7.12
CA ASP A 350 7.52 43.65 7.01
C ASP A 350 6.61 42.40 7.18
N PRO A 351 6.62 41.39 6.27
CA PRO A 351 5.74 40.23 6.35
C PRO A 351 6.49 39.02 6.93
N LEU A 352 6.14 38.60 8.15
CA LEU A 352 6.25 37.21 8.66
C LEU A 352 5.92 37.22 10.16
N LYS A 353 4.65 37.00 10.51
CA LYS A 353 4.24 36.54 11.84
C LYS A 353 2.90 35.81 11.73
N THR A 354 3.00 34.50 11.89
CA THR A 354 1.98 33.55 12.36
C THR A 354 0.61 34.17 12.66
N ARG A 355 -0.31 34.10 11.69
CA ARG A 355 -1.72 34.40 11.92
C ARG A 355 -2.38 33.23 12.64
N SER A 356 -2.69 33.47 13.91
CA SER A 356 -3.61 32.71 14.74
C SER A 356 -4.99 32.62 14.07
N LEU A 357 -5.57 31.42 14.04
CA LEU A 357 -6.83 31.06 13.37
C LEU A 357 -8.10 31.69 13.97
N VAL A 358 -7.98 32.74 14.79
CA VAL A 358 -9.12 33.26 15.58
C VAL A 358 -9.82 34.46 14.94
N ASP A 359 -9.24 35.12 13.93
CA ASP A 359 -9.79 36.40 13.40
C ASP A 359 -10.48 36.34 12.02
N THR A 360 -10.79 35.16 11.46
CA THR A 360 -11.42 35.05 10.12
C THR A 360 -12.91 34.72 10.11
N LEU A 361 -13.64 34.88 11.22
CA LEU A 361 -15.07 34.50 11.29
C LEU A 361 -16.04 35.62 11.71
N ALA A 362 -15.66 36.90 11.56
CA ALA A 362 -16.59 38.01 11.78
C ALA A 362 -17.11 38.61 10.46
N GLY A 363 -18.32 38.19 10.06
CA GLY A 363 -19.16 38.79 8.99
C GLY A 363 -19.23 37.91 7.73
N THR A 364 -20.36 37.48 7.17
CA THR A 364 -21.80 37.81 7.29
C THR A 364 -22.63 36.55 6.96
N PRO A 365 -23.94 36.52 7.28
CA PRO A 365 -24.75 35.32 7.30
C PRO A 365 -25.55 35.13 6.00
N ASP A 366 -25.20 34.13 5.19
CA ASP A 366 -26.19 33.31 4.47
C ASP A 366 -25.50 32.08 3.86
N GLN A 367 -26.29 31.04 3.62
CA GLN A 367 -25.97 29.74 3.02
C GLN A 367 -25.44 28.65 3.97
N SER A 368 -26.42 27.81 4.33
CA SER A 368 -26.31 26.47 4.88
C SER A 368 -25.17 25.65 4.26
N THR A 369 -24.10 25.48 5.02
CA THR A 369 -23.11 24.42 4.82
C THR A 369 -23.24 23.41 5.97
N PRO A 370 -23.27 22.09 5.71
CA PRO A 370 -23.22 21.10 6.77
C PRO A 370 -21.82 21.17 7.38
N ARG A 371 -21.70 21.79 8.56
CA ARG A 371 -20.48 21.70 9.38
C ARG A 371 -20.19 20.23 9.64
N TRP A 372 -19.11 19.73 9.04
CA TRP A 372 -18.55 18.42 9.30
C TRP A 372 -18.13 18.38 10.77
N ARG A 373 -19.02 17.83 11.60
CA ARG A 373 -18.71 17.46 12.98
C ARG A 373 -17.97 16.14 12.87
N TRP A 374 -16.80 16.03 13.51
CA TRP A 374 -16.23 14.72 13.85
C TRP A 374 -17.36 13.79 14.32
N PRO A 375 -17.37 12.49 13.96
CA PRO A 375 -18.47 11.63 14.29
C PRO A 375 -18.54 11.44 15.80
N GLY A 376 -19.33 12.28 16.47
CA GLY A 376 -19.85 12.00 17.81
C GLY A 376 -20.66 10.69 17.86
N TYR A 377 -20.89 10.07 16.69
CA TYR A 377 -21.40 8.71 16.54
C TYR A 377 -20.41 7.63 17.03
N LEU A 378 -19.09 7.80 16.88
CA LEU A 378 -18.12 6.82 17.38
C LEU A 378 -18.07 6.81 18.92
N LEU A 379 -18.14 7.97 19.57
CA LEU A 379 -18.25 8.03 21.04
C LEU A 379 -19.66 7.69 21.57
N LYS A 380 -20.75 7.95 20.82
CA LYS A 380 -22.10 7.54 21.26
C LYS A 380 -22.30 6.02 21.28
N LEU A 381 -21.59 5.28 20.42
CA LEU A 381 -21.65 3.80 20.39
C LEU A 381 -20.89 3.13 21.54
N MET A 382 -20.02 3.84 22.26
CA MET A 382 -19.30 3.30 23.44
C MET A 382 -20.08 3.40 24.76
N LYS A 383 -21.34 3.90 24.75
CA LYS A 383 -22.16 4.08 25.96
C LYS A 383 -23.22 3.01 26.25
N ASN A 384 -23.33 1.95 25.44
CA ASN A 384 -24.26 0.85 25.75
C ASN A 384 -23.54 -0.50 25.90
N PRO A 385 -22.90 -0.80 27.05
CA PRO A 385 -22.80 -2.18 27.51
C PRO A 385 -24.05 -2.48 28.33
N LYS A 386 -24.97 -3.29 27.80
CA LYS A 386 -25.94 -4.01 28.64
C LYS A 386 -26.09 -5.44 28.12
N PRO A 387 -26.39 -6.37 29.05
CA PRO A 387 -25.68 -7.63 29.25
C PRO A 387 -25.92 -8.71 28.20
#